data_AF-A0A7Y4Y9Q5-F1
#
_entry.id   AF-A0A7Y4Y9Q5-F1
#
_cell.length_a   1.000
_cell.length_b   1.000
_cell.length_c   1.000
_cell.angle_alpha   90.00
_cell.angle_beta   90.00
_cell.angle_gamma   90.00
#
_symmetry.space_group_name_H-M   'P 1'
#
loop_
_entity.id
_entity.type
_entity.pdbx_description
1 polymer ?
#
loop_
_entity_poly.entity_id
_entity_poly.type
_entity_poly.pdbx_seq_one_letter_code
_entity_poly.pdbx_strand_id
1 'polypeptide(L)'
;MIKSFLKKQAVNFQRFAGTYDLVKVQSIQQETEYNRLKQEMRSKFPDNVALQGGKKYSQNDEDGIIEEIFNRIPNNKTFLEIGIQTGIECNTLYLLLKGWKGTWVEGSDKYCKIIAQELGGSSFKNKLSVVNSFIDRDNIVGIFRDAHNFFDVTELDFFSLDIDGNDFYIMEELFKNSIFPKVVCVEYNAKFHPPHKFKIRYNKTHVWDGTDYMGCSLQDYTDLFTANNYTLICCNIPGINAFYVRNEFAGAFKQYTIDEIYQPFRYYLSPFTLGHKPSLKYLKDLL
;
A
#
# COMPACT_ATOMS: atom_id res chain seq x y z
N MET A 1 20.59 45.04 13.59
CA MET A 1 20.03 43.71 13.95
C MET A 1 18.72 43.41 13.21
N ILE A 2 17.68 44.25 13.32
CA ILE A 2 16.33 44.04 12.73
C ILE A 2 16.32 43.92 11.18
N LYS A 3 17.06 44.77 10.45
CA LYS A 3 17.15 44.70 8.98
C LYS A 3 17.75 43.39 8.45
N SER A 4 18.70 42.79 9.18
CA SER A 4 19.32 41.51 8.78
C SER A 4 18.38 40.32 9.01
N PHE A 5 17.55 40.38 10.05
CA PHE A 5 16.52 39.39 10.36
C PHE A 5 15.41 39.38 9.31
N LEU A 6 14.92 40.57 8.92
CA LEU A 6 13.90 40.72 7.87
C LEU A 6 14.41 40.25 6.49
N LYS A 7 15.68 40.53 6.14
CA LYS A 7 16.27 40.04 4.88
C LYS A 7 16.40 38.51 4.87
N LYS A 8 16.73 37.89 6.01
CA LYS A 8 16.82 36.43 6.16
C LYS A 8 15.44 35.77 6.09
N GLN A 9 14.42 36.38 6.68
CA GLN A 9 13.03 35.92 6.53
C GLN A 9 12.52 36.08 5.09
N ALA A 10 12.81 37.17 4.39
CA ALA A 10 12.39 37.37 3.01
C ALA A 10 13.01 36.34 2.05
N VAL A 11 14.29 35.98 2.22
CA VAL A 11 14.96 34.93 1.43
C VAL A 11 14.39 33.54 1.75
N ASN A 12 14.12 33.25 3.02
CA ASN A 12 13.46 32.00 3.41
C ASN A 12 12.03 31.92 2.87
N PHE A 13 11.30 33.04 2.86
CA PHE A 13 9.95 33.14 2.30
C PHE A 13 9.95 32.97 0.78
N GLN A 14 10.91 33.56 0.06
CA GLN A 14 11.06 33.37 -1.39
C GLN A 14 11.46 31.94 -1.76
N ARG A 15 12.37 31.31 -1.00
CA ARG A 15 12.69 29.88 -1.17
C ARG A 15 11.48 29.01 -0.88
N PHE A 16 10.73 29.29 0.19
CA PHE A 16 9.52 28.56 0.54
C PHE A 16 8.44 28.70 -0.53
N ALA A 17 8.22 29.91 -1.04
CA ALA A 17 7.28 30.17 -2.14
C ALA A 17 7.72 29.46 -3.43
N GLY A 18 9.02 29.51 -3.79
CA GLY A 18 9.54 28.82 -4.96
C GLY A 18 9.41 27.30 -4.88
N THR A 19 9.70 26.69 -3.73
CA THR A 19 9.48 25.25 -3.51
C THR A 19 7.98 24.90 -3.54
N TYR A 20 7.13 25.76 -2.97
CA TYR A 20 5.69 25.54 -2.95
C TYR A 20 5.05 25.63 -4.36
N ASP A 21 5.51 26.57 -5.19
CA ASP A 21 5.07 26.70 -6.56
C ASP A 21 5.56 25.53 -7.43
N LEU A 22 6.77 25.01 -7.19
CA LEU A 22 7.26 23.80 -7.84
C LEU A 22 6.42 22.57 -7.50
N VAL A 23 6.06 22.38 -6.23
CA VAL A 23 5.20 21.26 -5.79
C VAL A 23 3.82 21.33 -6.45
N LYS A 24 3.23 22.52 -6.58
CA LYS A 24 1.95 22.71 -7.28
C LYS A 24 2.04 22.40 -8.78
N VAL A 25 3.10 22.85 -9.44
CA VAL A 25 3.29 22.56 -10.87
C VAL A 25 3.46 21.06 -11.08
N GLN A 26 4.25 20.42 -10.22
CA GLN A 26 4.42 18.97 -10.23
C GLN A 26 3.10 18.23 -10.00
N SER A 27 2.27 18.66 -9.03
CA SER A 27 0.99 18.01 -8.78
C SER A 27 0.03 18.13 -9.97
N ILE A 28 0.00 19.29 -10.64
CA ILE A 28 -0.82 19.48 -11.86
C ILE A 28 -0.35 18.57 -12.99
N GLN A 29 0.97 18.43 -13.17
CA GLN A 29 1.55 17.54 -14.17
C GLN A 29 1.24 16.07 -13.86
N GLN A 30 1.41 15.66 -12.60
CA GLN A 30 1.04 14.33 -12.12
C GLN A 30 -0.43 14.03 -12.37
N GLU A 31 -1.33 14.93 -11.98
CA GLU A 31 -2.77 14.76 -12.17
C GLU A 31 -3.17 14.69 -13.65
N THR A 32 -2.58 15.55 -14.49
CA THR A 32 -2.84 15.55 -15.94
C THR A 32 -2.42 14.23 -16.58
N GLU A 33 -1.21 13.76 -16.26
CA GLU A 33 -0.68 12.52 -16.81
C GLU A 33 -1.41 11.28 -16.28
N TYR A 34 -1.74 11.27 -14.98
CA TYR A 34 -2.56 10.23 -14.37
C TYR A 34 -3.94 10.14 -15.05
N ASN A 35 -4.60 11.28 -15.29
CA ASN A 35 -5.89 11.32 -15.99
C ASN A 35 -5.77 10.85 -17.45
N ARG A 36 -4.68 11.21 -18.16
CA ARG A 36 -4.42 10.71 -19.51
C ARG A 36 -4.27 9.18 -19.53
N LEU A 37 -3.49 8.63 -18.60
CA LEU A 37 -3.29 7.18 -18.46
C LEU A 37 -4.61 6.46 -18.10
N LYS A 38 -5.42 7.03 -17.21
CA LYS A 38 -6.77 6.51 -16.91
C LYS A 38 -7.67 6.50 -18.15
N GLN A 39 -7.63 7.53 -18.99
CA GLN A 39 -8.41 7.55 -20.23
C GLN A 39 -7.94 6.49 -21.22
N GLU A 40 -6.63 6.30 -21.36
CA GLU A 40 -6.06 5.25 -22.20
C GLU A 40 -6.44 3.85 -21.69
N MET A 41 -6.32 3.61 -20.39
CA MET A 41 -6.76 2.36 -19.78
C MET A 41 -8.27 2.15 -19.96
N ARG A 42 -9.09 3.20 -19.81
CA ARG A 42 -10.55 3.11 -19.97
C ARG A 42 -10.97 2.72 -21.38
N SER A 43 -10.25 3.16 -22.40
CA SER A 43 -10.58 2.82 -23.79
C SER A 43 -10.26 1.36 -24.13
N LYS A 44 -9.23 0.77 -23.51
CA LYS A 44 -8.80 -0.62 -23.73
C LYS A 44 -9.47 -1.61 -22.77
N PHE A 45 -9.59 -1.23 -21.50
CA PHE A 45 -9.97 -2.06 -20.36
C PHE A 45 -10.98 -1.32 -19.47
N PRO A 46 -12.20 -1.03 -19.96
CA PRO A 46 -13.17 -0.14 -19.29
C PRO A 46 -13.63 -0.63 -17.91
N ASP A 47 -13.51 -1.93 -17.62
CA ASP A 47 -13.93 -2.56 -16.36
C ASP A 47 -12.76 -2.80 -15.39
N ASN A 48 -11.54 -2.38 -15.75
CA ASN A 48 -10.37 -2.52 -14.90
C ASN A 48 -10.54 -1.71 -13.61
N VAL A 49 -10.39 -2.37 -12.47
CA VAL A 49 -10.59 -1.80 -11.13
C VAL A 49 -9.64 -0.62 -10.86
N ALA A 50 -8.45 -0.61 -11.47
CA ALA A 50 -7.50 0.50 -11.36
C ALA A 50 -8.09 1.84 -11.85
N LEU A 51 -9.13 1.82 -12.69
CA LEU A 51 -9.85 3.03 -13.08
C LEU A 51 -10.59 3.73 -11.94
N GLN A 52 -10.86 3.04 -10.84
CA GLN A 52 -11.42 3.64 -9.62
C GLN A 52 -10.35 4.15 -8.66
N GLY A 53 -9.06 4.00 -9.01
CA GLY A 53 -7.96 4.48 -8.20
C GLY A 53 -7.98 5.99 -7.96
N GLY A 54 -7.58 6.37 -6.75
CA GLY A 54 -7.48 7.74 -6.28
C GLY A 54 -6.92 7.81 -4.85
N LYS A 55 -6.28 8.94 -4.52
CA LYS A 55 -5.62 9.16 -3.22
C LYS A 55 -6.53 9.82 -2.20
N LYS A 56 -6.47 9.36 -0.95
CA LYS A 56 -6.88 10.06 0.27
C LYS A 56 -5.71 10.13 1.25
N TYR A 57 -5.13 8.97 1.57
CA TYR A 57 -4.00 8.80 2.49
C TYR A 57 -2.94 7.82 1.98
N SER A 58 -3.30 6.81 1.18
CA SER A 58 -2.35 5.89 0.51
C SER A 58 -1.26 6.63 -0.27
N GLN A 59 -0.13 5.99 -0.54
CA GLN A 59 0.99 6.61 -1.25
C GLN A 59 0.59 7.12 -2.63
N ASN A 60 -0.28 6.38 -3.33
CA ASN A 60 -0.72 6.71 -4.67
C ASN A 60 -2.26 6.61 -4.81
N ASP A 61 -2.76 5.72 -5.66
CA ASP A 61 -4.15 5.55 -6.06
C ASP A 61 -4.85 4.38 -5.35
N GLU A 62 -4.18 3.76 -4.37
CA GLU A 62 -4.63 2.52 -3.72
C GLU A 62 -5.95 2.69 -2.95
N ASP A 63 -6.19 3.82 -2.28
CA ASP A 63 -7.42 4.03 -1.49
C ASP A 63 -8.69 3.80 -2.32
N GLY A 64 -8.73 4.36 -3.53
CA GLY A 64 -9.86 4.22 -4.45
C GLY A 64 -10.00 2.80 -5.02
N ILE A 65 -8.87 2.12 -5.28
CA ILE A 65 -8.89 0.72 -5.74
C ILE A 65 -9.45 -0.18 -4.65
N ILE A 66 -8.94 -0.04 -3.42
CA ILE A 66 -9.37 -0.84 -2.26
C ILE A 66 -10.85 -0.60 -1.97
N GLU A 67 -11.30 0.65 -1.97
CA GLU A 67 -12.70 1.00 -1.79
C GLU A 67 -13.58 0.32 -2.85
N GLU A 68 -13.19 0.37 -4.12
CA GLU A 68 -13.94 -0.28 -5.19
C GLU A 68 -14.00 -1.81 -5.04
N ILE A 69 -12.88 -2.45 -4.67
CA ILE A 69 -12.85 -3.89 -4.43
C ILE A 69 -13.90 -4.27 -3.38
N PHE A 70 -13.90 -3.57 -2.25
CA PHE A 70 -14.81 -3.85 -1.13
C PHE A 70 -16.22 -3.28 -1.32
N ASN A 71 -16.48 -2.46 -2.34
CA ASN A 71 -17.84 -2.17 -2.81
C ASN A 71 -18.45 -3.36 -3.56
N ARG A 72 -17.61 -4.21 -4.19
CA ARG A 72 -18.06 -5.36 -4.99
C ARG A 72 -18.13 -6.67 -4.20
N ILE A 73 -17.39 -6.79 -3.10
CA ILE A 73 -17.30 -8.04 -2.32
C ILE A 73 -17.67 -7.83 -0.84
N PRO A 74 -18.23 -8.85 -0.17
CA PRO A 74 -18.59 -8.74 1.25
C PRO A 74 -17.36 -8.66 2.15
N ASN A 75 -17.40 -7.79 3.15
CA ASN A 75 -16.33 -7.58 4.10
C ASN A 75 -16.84 -7.40 5.54
N ASN A 76 -15.98 -7.72 6.50
CA ASN A 76 -16.15 -7.49 7.93
C ASN A 76 -15.35 -6.27 8.42
N LYS A 77 -14.80 -5.48 7.48
CA LYS A 77 -13.95 -4.31 7.69
C LYS A 77 -12.72 -4.59 8.54
N THR A 78 -12.01 -5.66 8.23
CA THR A 78 -10.79 -6.10 8.93
C THR A 78 -9.56 -6.01 8.05
N PHE A 79 -8.43 -5.59 8.60
CA PHE A 79 -7.17 -5.58 7.86
C PHE A 79 -5.94 -5.95 8.68
N LEU A 80 -4.88 -6.29 7.96
CA LEU A 80 -3.50 -6.28 8.43
C LEU A 80 -2.65 -5.57 7.38
N GLU A 81 -1.81 -4.63 7.79
CA GLU A 81 -0.84 -4.00 6.91
C GLU A 81 0.56 -4.05 7.53
N ILE A 82 1.52 -4.48 6.73
CA ILE A 82 2.94 -4.62 7.11
C ILE A 82 3.74 -3.66 6.23
N GLY A 83 4.57 -2.82 6.86
CA GLY A 83 5.39 -1.82 6.15
C GLY A 83 4.83 -0.39 6.22
N ILE A 84 4.16 -0.03 7.31
CA ILE A 84 3.38 1.22 7.35
C ILE A 84 4.21 2.50 7.57
N GLN A 85 5.51 2.39 7.85
CA GLN A 85 6.38 3.51 8.22
C GLN A 85 5.75 4.38 9.32
N THR A 86 5.42 5.64 9.03
CA THR A 86 4.81 6.57 10.01
C THR A 86 3.30 6.41 10.16
N GLY A 87 2.67 5.51 9.40
CA GLY A 87 1.22 5.30 9.35
C GLY A 87 0.44 6.41 8.64
N ILE A 88 1.11 7.48 8.19
CA ILE A 88 0.48 8.64 7.53
C ILE A 88 0.18 8.35 6.05
N GLU A 89 1.10 7.68 5.37
CA GLU A 89 0.96 7.26 3.96
C GLU A 89 1.00 5.74 3.89
N CYS A 90 -0.17 5.12 4.09
CA CYS A 90 -0.36 3.67 4.05
C CYS A 90 -1.74 3.33 3.48
N ASN A 91 -1.94 2.08 3.08
CA ASN A 91 -3.14 1.62 2.38
C ASN A 91 -4.38 1.52 3.29
N THR A 92 -4.21 1.57 4.61
CA THR A 92 -5.29 1.30 5.57
C THR A 92 -5.65 2.46 6.49
N LEU A 93 -4.96 3.61 6.43
CA LEU A 93 -5.36 4.79 7.20
C LEU A 93 -6.77 5.26 6.78
N TYR A 94 -7.06 5.34 5.49
CA TYR A 94 -8.40 5.72 5.04
C TYR A 94 -9.48 4.70 5.47
N LEU A 95 -9.13 3.41 5.48
CA LEU A 95 -10.02 2.34 5.96
C LEU A 95 -10.36 2.53 7.45
N LEU A 96 -9.37 2.82 8.30
CA LEU A 96 -9.58 3.10 9.72
C LEU A 96 -10.59 4.25 9.92
N LEU A 97 -10.45 5.33 9.14
CA LEU A 97 -11.38 6.46 9.17
C LEU A 97 -12.79 6.07 8.71
N LYS A 98 -12.93 5.04 7.87
CA LYS A 98 -14.22 4.45 7.45
C LYS A 98 -14.75 3.36 8.39
N GLY A 99 -14.17 3.27 9.59
CA GLY A 99 -14.62 2.37 10.64
C GLY A 99 -14.13 0.94 10.47
N TRP A 100 -13.06 0.71 9.70
CA TRP A 100 -12.35 -0.55 9.73
C TRP A 100 -11.56 -0.70 11.03
N LYS A 101 -11.20 -1.95 11.33
CA LYS A 101 -10.29 -2.31 12.42
C LYS A 101 -9.18 -3.19 11.89
N GLY A 102 -7.98 -3.08 12.46
CA GLY A 102 -6.87 -3.88 11.96
C GLY A 102 -5.55 -3.66 12.66
N THR A 103 -4.56 -4.40 12.21
CA THR A 103 -3.20 -4.34 12.76
C THR A 103 -2.26 -3.64 11.78
N TRP A 104 -1.46 -2.75 12.31
CA TRP A 104 -0.31 -2.13 11.66
C TRP A 104 0.97 -2.79 12.17
N VAL A 105 1.86 -3.17 11.26
CA VAL A 105 3.15 -3.76 11.61
C VAL A 105 4.26 -2.95 10.94
N GLU A 106 5.27 -2.62 11.73
CA GLU A 106 6.41 -1.83 11.27
C GLU A 106 7.71 -2.32 11.92
N GLY A 107 8.76 -2.50 11.10
CA GLY A 107 10.05 -3.03 11.55
C GLY A 107 10.89 -2.03 12.33
N SER A 108 10.74 -0.73 12.04
CA SER A 108 11.49 0.36 12.65
C SER A 108 10.88 0.83 13.98
N ASP A 109 11.59 0.57 15.08
CA ASP A 109 11.24 1.09 16.41
C ASP A 109 11.04 2.62 16.42
N LYS A 110 11.83 3.35 15.63
CA LYS A 110 11.69 4.81 15.47
C LYS A 110 10.31 5.18 14.94
N TYR A 111 9.83 4.47 13.92
CA TYR A 111 8.55 4.77 13.31
C TYR A 111 7.38 4.36 14.21
N CYS A 112 7.46 3.20 14.87
CA CYS A 112 6.47 2.80 15.87
C CYS A 112 6.36 3.81 17.02
N LYS A 113 7.48 4.39 17.49
CA LYS A 113 7.49 5.45 18.51
C LYS A 113 6.80 6.73 18.03
N ILE A 114 7.00 7.12 16.77
CA ILE A 114 6.30 8.27 16.17
C ILE A 114 4.79 8.02 16.18
N ILE A 115 4.34 6.85 15.74
CA ILE A 115 2.91 6.49 15.73
C ILE A 115 2.34 6.52 17.13
N ALA A 116 3.02 5.88 18.09
CA ALA A 116 2.57 5.83 19.47
C ALA A 116 2.44 7.24 20.09
N GLN A 117 3.38 8.14 19.78
CA GLN A 117 3.32 9.52 20.22
C GLN A 117 2.15 10.30 19.59
N GLU A 118 1.96 10.17 18.28
CA GLU A 118 0.90 10.86 17.54
C GLU A 118 -0.49 10.38 18.00
N LEU A 119 -0.70 9.07 18.12
CA LEU A 119 -1.98 8.47 18.50
C LEU A 119 -2.22 8.43 20.02
N GLY A 120 -1.19 8.60 20.85
CA GLY A 120 -1.31 8.49 22.31
C GLY A 120 -1.28 7.05 22.84
N GLY A 121 -0.76 6.11 22.05
CA GLY A 121 -0.68 4.69 22.38
C GLY A 121 -0.44 3.83 21.15
N SER A 122 -0.26 2.52 21.34
CA SER A 122 -0.07 1.53 20.28
C SER A 122 -1.14 0.43 20.26
N SER A 123 -2.11 0.47 21.18
CA SER A 123 -3.15 -0.55 21.30
C SER A 123 -4.47 0.10 21.66
N PHE A 124 -5.41 0.08 20.71
CA PHE A 124 -6.72 0.68 20.79
C PHE A 124 -7.76 -0.40 20.54
N LYS A 125 -8.41 -0.84 21.62
CA LYS A 125 -9.33 -1.98 21.60
C LYS A 125 -10.41 -1.78 20.54
N ASN A 126 -10.69 -2.84 19.76
CA ASN A 126 -11.68 -2.85 18.68
C ASN A 126 -11.39 -1.90 17.50
N LYS A 127 -10.22 -1.24 17.45
CA LYS A 127 -9.86 -0.30 16.39
C LYS A 127 -8.52 -0.60 15.75
N LEU A 128 -7.43 -0.48 16.50
CA LEU A 128 -6.08 -0.52 15.93
C LEU A 128 -5.10 -1.15 16.91
N SER A 129 -4.27 -2.06 16.42
CA SER A 129 -3.05 -2.51 17.10
C SER A 129 -1.84 -2.12 16.26
N VAL A 130 -0.80 -1.58 16.88
CA VAL A 130 0.48 -1.23 16.24
C VAL A 130 1.56 -2.11 16.84
N VAL A 131 2.15 -2.96 15.99
CA VAL A 131 3.16 -3.96 16.37
C VAL A 131 4.50 -3.55 15.79
N ASN A 132 5.52 -3.41 16.66
CA ASN A 132 6.88 -3.24 16.20
C ASN A 132 7.54 -4.61 15.99
N SER A 133 7.66 -5.03 14.73
CA SER A 133 8.28 -6.31 14.38
C SER A 133 8.89 -6.25 12.99
N PHE A 134 10.16 -6.64 12.88
CA PHE A 134 10.80 -6.88 11.59
C PHE A 134 10.32 -8.23 11.07
N ILE A 135 9.62 -8.24 9.93
CA ILE A 135 8.91 -9.43 9.46
C ILE A 135 9.81 -10.37 8.67
N ASP A 136 9.69 -11.66 8.98
CA ASP A 136 10.35 -12.76 8.30
C ASP A 136 9.43 -14.00 8.26
N ARG A 137 9.92 -15.11 7.70
CA ARG A 137 9.11 -16.35 7.60
C ARG A 137 8.83 -16.98 8.97
N ASP A 138 9.70 -16.78 9.95
CA ASP A 138 9.58 -17.44 11.25
C ASP A 138 8.49 -16.78 12.09
N ASN A 139 8.22 -15.48 11.89
CA ASN A 139 7.26 -14.73 12.70
C ASN A 139 5.92 -14.40 12.02
N ILE A 140 5.84 -14.37 10.69
CA ILE A 140 4.64 -13.89 9.99
C ILE A 140 3.35 -14.63 10.38
N VAL A 141 3.42 -15.96 10.54
CA VAL A 141 2.28 -16.77 10.94
C VAL A 141 1.78 -16.38 12.33
N GLY A 142 2.70 -16.07 13.25
CA GLY A 142 2.38 -15.57 14.58
C GLY A 142 1.67 -14.22 14.53
N ILE A 143 2.19 -13.28 13.72
CA ILE A 143 1.60 -11.95 13.54
C ILE A 143 0.15 -12.02 13.05
N PHE A 144 -0.15 -12.91 12.10
CA PHE A 144 -1.52 -13.12 11.64
C PHE A 144 -2.44 -13.71 12.72
N ARG A 145 -1.95 -14.69 13.48
CA ARG A 145 -2.71 -15.28 14.61
C ARG A 145 -2.99 -14.25 15.69
N ASP A 146 -2.01 -13.40 16.01
CA ASP A 146 -2.17 -12.34 16.99
C ASP A 146 -3.17 -11.28 16.51
N ALA A 147 -3.15 -10.92 15.22
CA ALA A 147 -4.14 -10.02 14.64
C ALA A 147 -5.57 -10.60 14.72
N HIS A 148 -5.76 -11.89 14.40
CA HIS A 148 -7.03 -12.59 14.56
C HIS A 148 -7.51 -12.55 16.02
N ASN A 149 -6.63 -12.92 16.96
CA ASN A 149 -6.93 -12.97 18.39
C ASN A 149 -7.27 -11.59 18.96
N PHE A 150 -6.53 -10.55 18.59
CA PHE A 150 -6.73 -9.20 19.12
C PHE A 150 -8.11 -8.63 18.74
N PHE A 151 -8.60 -8.93 17.53
CA PHE A 151 -9.87 -8.42 17.03
C PHE A 151 -11.04 -9.40 17.14
N ASP A 152 -10.79 -10.60 17.66
CA ASP A 152 -11.74 -11.73 17.71
C ASP A 152 -12.37 -12.00 16.34
N VAL A 153 -11.51 -12.25 15.35
CA VAL A 153 -11.90 -12.54 13.97
C VAL A 153 -11.24 -13.81 13.48
N THR A 154 -11.96 -14.58 12.66
CA THR A 154 -11.46 -15.83 12.07
C THR A 154 -10.77 -15.62 10.73
N GLU A 155 -10.91 -14.43 10.16
CA GLU A 155 -10.47 -14.10 8.81
C GLU A 155 -10.21 -12.59 8.70
N LEU A 156 -9.23 -12.22 7.85
CA LEU A 156 -8.97 -10.84 7.47
C LEU A 156 -9.49 -10.55 6.06
N ASP A 157 -10.15 -9.41 5.90
CA ASP A 157 -10.66 -8.96 4.61
C ASP A 157 -9.53 -8.44 3.72
N PHE A 158 -8.66 -7.58 4.26
CA PHE A 158 -7.58 -6.94 3.51
C PHE A 158 -6.21 -7.23 4.13
N PHE A 159 -5.27 -7.67 3.31
CA PHE A 159 -3.87 -7.77 3.68
C PHE A 159 -3.01 -6.95 2.73
N SER A 160 -2.20 -6.04 3.26
CA SER A 160 -1.24 -5.26 2.48
C SER A 160 0.17 -5.55 2.98
N LEU A 161 1.06 -5.89 2.06
CA LEU A 161 2.44 -6.27 2.35
C LEU A 161 3.39 -5.47 1.45
N ASP A 162 4.22 -4.67 2.11
CA ASP A 162 5.26 -3.86 1.48
C ASP A 162 6.47 -3.75 2.41
N ILE A 163 7.44 -4.65 2.26
CA ILE A 163 8.69 -4.64 3.04
C ILE A 163 9.94 -4.56 2.15
N ASP A 164 9.77 -4.11 0.90
CA ASP A 164 10.82 -3.85 -0.09
C ASP A 164 11.82 -5.02 -0.28
N GLY A 165 11.42 -6.28 -0.12
CA GLY A 165 12.37 -7.39 -0.01
C GLY A 165 11.78 -8.80 -0.04
N ASN A 166 11.58 -9.39 1.15
CA ASN A 166 11.23 -10.81 1.28
C ASN A 166 9.75 -11.12 1.01
N ASP A 167 8.99 -10.18 0.48
CA ASP A 167 7.54 -10.16 0.34
C ASP A 167 6.96 -11.45 -0.25
N PHE A 168 7.55 -11.91 -1.37
CA PHE A 168 7.19 -13.19 -2.00
C PHE A 168 7.23 -14.36 -1.00
N TYR A 169 8.28 -14.43 -0.18
CA TYR A 169 8.49 -15.52 0.76
C TYR A 169 7.59 -15.43 1.99
N ILE A 170 7.21 -14.21 2.38
CA ILE A 170 6.20 -13.98 3.42
C ILE A 170 4.85 -14.52 2.95
N MET A 171 4.44 -14.18 1.71
CA MET A 171 3.22 -14.73 1.11
C MET A 171 3.27 -16.27 0.99
N GLU A 172 4.40 -16.82 0.54
CA GLU A 172 4.58 -18.28 0.43
C GLU A 172 4.39 -18.97 1.79
N GLU A 173 4.95 -18.39 2.86
CA GLU A 173 4.83 -18.95 4.22
C GLU A 173 3.40 -18.89 4.74
N LEU A 174 2.66 -17.81 4.47
CA LEU A 174 1.25 -17.70 4.82
C LEU A 174 0.41 -18.80 4.16
N PHE A 175 0.59 -19.00 2.85
CA PHE A 175 -0.15 -20.03 2.13
C PHE A 175 0.19 -21.46 2.59
N LYS A 176 1.46 -21.74 2.90
CA LYS A 176 1.88 -23.02 3.50
C LYS A 176 1.20 -23.30 4.84
N ASN A 177 0.81 -22.26 5.57
CA ASN A 177 0.15 -22.34 6.87
C ASN A 177 -1.37 -22.10 6.80
N SER A 178 -1.95 -22.25 5.62
CA SER A 178 -3.40 -22.13 5.38
C SER A 178 -3.99 -20.76 5.76
N ILE A 179 -3.23 -19.68 5.58
CA ILE A 179 -3.69 -18.31 5.83
C ILE A 179 -4.00 -17.65 4.49
N PHE A 180 -5.28 -17.28 4.30
CA PHE A 180 -5.80 -16.80 3.02
C PHE A 180 -6.68 -15.55 3.20
N PRO A 181 -6.12 -14.33 3.29
CA PRO A 181 -6.91 -13.08 3.34
C PRO A 181 -7.80 -12.92 2.11
N LYS A 182 -8.96 -12.27 2.20
CA LYS A 182 -9.87 -12.15 1.03
C LYS A 182 -9.23 -11.40 -0.14
N VAL A 183 -8.58 -10.29 0.18
CA VAL A 183 -7.89 -9.41 -0.76
C VAL A 183 -6.47 -9.21 -0.27
N VAL A 184 -5.52 -9.31 -1.19
CA VAL A 184 -4.10 -9.07 -0.91
C VAL A 184 -3.57 -7.98 -1.84
N CYS A 185 -2.89 -7.00 -1.28
CA CYS A 185 -2.10 -5.99 -1.98
C CYS A 185 -0.61 -6.28 -1.73
N VAL A 186 0.17 -6.40 -2.80
CA VAL A 186 1.63 -6.59 -2.74
C VAL A 186 2.34 -5.62 -3.66
N GLU A 187 3.49 -5.12 -3.22
CA GLU A 187 4.40 -4.39 -4.10
C GLU A 187 5.13 -5.37 -5.02
N TYR A 188 5.17 -5.09 -6.32
CA TYR A 188 5.89 -5.88 -7.32
C TYR A 188 6.95 -5.06 -8.06
N ASN A 189 8.00 -5.76 -8.48
CA ASN A 189 9.09 -5.20 -9.26
C ASN A 189 8.68 -5.01 -10.73
N ALA A 190 8.12 -3.84 -11.04
CA ALA A 190 7.71 -3.46 -12.40
C ALA A 190 8.88 -3.13 -13.34
N LYS A 191 10.13 -3.45 -12.98
CA LYS A 191 11.24 -3.53 -13.94
C LYS A 191 11.10 -4.75 -14.85
N PHE A 192 10.49 -5.82 -14.34
CA PHE A 192 10.41 -7.11 -15.00
C PHE A 192 9.01 -7.35 -15.56
N HIS A 193 8.81 -7.04 -16.84
CA HIS A 193 7.55 -7.26 -17.55
C HIS A 193 7.24 -8.77 -17.64
N PRO A 194 5.98 -9.20 -17.44
CA PRO A 194 5.55 -10.58 -17.70
C PRO A 194 5.94 -11.08 -19.11
N PRO A 195 6.23 -12.37 -19.31
CA PRO A 195 6.28 -13.43 -18.31
C PRO A 195 7.64 -13.54 -17.61
N HIS A 196 8.44 -12.45 -17.56
CA HIS A 196 9.74 -12.49 -16.90
C HIS A 196 9.59 -12.78 -15.40
N LYS A 197 10.33 -13.78 -14.94
CA LYS A 197 10.39 -14.18 -13.52
C LYS A 197 11.64 -13.64 -12.89
N PHE A 198 11.45 -12.97 -11.77
CA PHE A 198 12.50 -12.44 -10.93
C PHE A 198 12.01 -12.45 -9.49
N LYS A 199 12.87 -12.89 -8.58
CA LYS A 199 12.72 -12.62 -7.16
C LYS A 199 14.07 -12.61 -6.50
N ILE A 200 14.22 -11.77 -5.49
CA ILE A 200 15.46 -11.75 -4.72
C ILE A 200 15.67 -13.08 -4.00
N ARG A 201 16.92 -13.39 -3.65
CA ARG A 201 17.22 -14.48 -2.72
C ARG A 201 16.74 -14.10 -1.32
N TYR A 202 16.11 -15.05 -0.63
CA TYR A 202 15.70 -14.85 0.76
C TYR A 202 16.91 -14.49 1.63
N ASN A 203 16.77 -13.41 2.39
CA ASN A 203 17.73 -13.00 3.40
C ASN A 203 16.94 -12.45 4.59
N LYS A 204 17.00 -13.15 5.72
CA LYS A 204 16.22 -12.82 6.93
C LYS A 204 16.40 -11.37 7.40
N THR A 205 17.56 -10.77 7.17
CA THR A 205 17.85 -9.38 7.58
C THR A 205 17.98 -8.46 6.37
N HIS A 206 17.30 -8.77 5.25
CA HIS A 206 17.33 -7.94 4.06
C HIS A 206 16.77 -6.56 4.36
N VAL A 207 17.51 -5.52 4.00
CA VAL A 207 17.05 -4.14 3.99
C VAL A 207 17.31 -3.62 2.59
N TRP A 208 16.30 -3.05 1.98
CA TRP A 208 16.43 -2.52 0.62
C TRP A 208 17.49 -1.43 0.57
N ASP A 209 18.34 -1.49 -0.46
CA ASP A 209 19.44 -0.56 -0.68
C ASP A 209 19.12 0.50 -1.75
N GLY A 210 17.86 0.58 -2.19
CA GLY A 210 17.41 1.51 -3.22
C GLY A 210 17.66 1.03 -4.66
N THR A 211 18.14 -0.21 -4.86
CA THR A 211 18.38 -0.77 -6.19
C THR A 211 17.16 -1.49 -6.76
N ASP A 212 17.29 -2.06 -7.96
CA ASP A 212 16.26 -2.91 -8.55
C ASP A 212 16.20 -4.32 -7.93
N TYR A 213 17.08 -4.65 -6.99
CA TYR A 213 17.12 -5.94 -6.31
C TYR A 213 16.21 -5.95 -5.08
N MET A 214 14.90 -5.86 -5.34
CA MET A 214 13.81 -5.87 -4.36
C MET A 214 12.67 -6.78 -4.81
N GLY A 215 11.95 -7.34 -3.84
CA GLY A 215 10.71 -8.08 -4.03
C GLY A 215 10.78 -9.18 -5.11
N CYS A 216 9.71 -9.26 -5.91
CA CYS A 216 9.64 -10.13 -7.08
C CYS A 216 8.84 -9.50 -8.23
N SER A 217 8.93 -10.09 -9.42
CA SER A 217 8.14 -9.68 -10.58
C SER A 217 6.66 -10.01 -10.41
N LEU A 218 5.82 -9.35 -11.20
CA LEU A 218 4.39 -9.64 -11.25
C LEU A 218 4.10 -11.09 -11.65
N GLN A 219 4.94 -11.68 -12.52
CA GLN A 219 4.78 -13.08 -12.93
C GLN A 219 5.05 -14.05 -11.77
N ASP A 220 6.09 -13.85 -10.96
CA ASP A 220 6.34 -14.69 -9.79
C ASP A 220 5.14 -14.66 -8.82
N TYR A 221 4.59 -13.47 -8.53
CA TYR A 221 3.37 -13.37 -7.73
C TYR A 221 2.19 -14.07 -8.39
N THR A 222 1.92 -13.81 -9.66
CA THR A 222 0.77 -14.39 -10.36
C THR A 222 0.80 -15.92 -10.29
N ASP A 223 1.97 -16.53 -10.45
CA ASP A 223 2.13 -17.98 -10.30
C ASP A 223 1.83 -18.45 -8.87
N LEU A 224 2.40 -17.78 -7.86
CA LEU A 224 2.20 -18.11 -6.45
C LEU A 224 0.72 -18.00 -6.05
N PHE A 225 0.08 -16.88 -6.39
CA PHE A 225 -1.32 -16.60 -6.04
C PHE A 225 -2.27 -17.53 -6.80
N THR A 226 -2.04 -17.78 -8.10
CA THR A 226 -2.86 -18.71 -8.89
C THR A 226 -2.84 -20.12 -8.31
N ALA A 227 -1.65 -20.62 -7.92
CA ALA A 227 -1.50 -21.92 -7.29
C ALA A 227 -2.22 -22.04 -5.93
N ASN A 228 -2.56 -20.90 -5.31
CA ASN A 228 -3.22 -20.82 -4.00
C ASN A 228 -4.65 -20.25 -4.09
N ASN A 229 -5.31 -20.37 -5.25
CA ASN A 229 -6.70 -19.98 -5.49
C ASN A 229 -6.99 -18.47 -5.40
N TYR A 230 -6.09 -17.65 -5.96
CA TYR A 230 -6.31 -16.22 -6.14
C TYR A 230 -6.27 -15.82 -7.61
N THR A 231 -6.96 -14.72 -7.90
CA THR A 231 -7.00 -14.06 -9.20
C THR A 231 -6.42 -12.66 -9.06
N LEU A 232 -5.47 -12.29 -9.93
CA LEU A 232 -5.01 -10.91 -10.11
C LEU A 232 -6.14 -10.09 -10.74
N ILE A 233 -6.54 -8.99 -10.08
CA ILE A 233 -7.66 -8.16 -10.55
C ILE A 233 -7.19 -6.85 -11.18
N CYS A 234 -6.10 -6.25 -10.69
CA CYS A 234 -5.46 -5.09 -11.33
C CYS A 234 -4.06 -4.83 -10.76
N CYS A 235 -3.28 -4.04 -11.50
CA CYS A 235 -2.14 -3.29 -10.96
C CYS A 235 -2.49 -1.81 -10.96
N ASN A 236 -2.00 -1.07 -9.96
CA ASN A 236 -2.24 0.36 -9.87
C ASN A 236 -1.47 1.12 -10.97
N ILE A 237 -1.95 2.31 -11.34
CA ILE A 237 -1.42 3.03 -12.51
C ILE A 237 0.05 3.45 -12.35
N PRO A 238 0.54 3.82 -11.16
CA PRO A 238 1.98 4.01 -10.94
C PRO A 238 2.85 2.77 -11.20
N GLY A 239 2.28 1.57 -11.25
CA GLY A 239 3.01 0.33 -11.49
C GLY A 239 3.86 -0.08 -10.29
N ILE A 240 3.23 -0.12 -9.11
CA ILE A 240 3.86 -0.40 -7.81
C ILE A 240 3.14 -1.57 -7.14
N ASN A 241 1.82 -1.44 -6.98
CA ASN A 241 1.00 -2.37 -6.23
C ASN A 241 0.13 -3.23 -7.15
N ALA A 242 0.05 -4.52 -6.82
CA ALA A 242 -0.82 -5.51 -7.46
C ALA A 242 -1.87 -6.01 -6.47
N PHE A 243 -3.11 -6.12 -6.92
CA PHE A 243 -4.26 -6.54 -6.12
C PHE A 243 -4.74 -7.93 -6.55
N TYR A 244 -4.80 -8.84 -5.58
CA TYR A 244 -5.29 -10.20 -5.75
C TYR A 244 -6.53 -10.41 -4.90
N VAL A 245 -7.47 -11.20 -5.40
CA VAL A 245 -8.66 -11.62 -4.66
C VAL A 245 -8.79 -13.13 -4.67
N ARG A 246 -9.30 -13.73 -3.60
CA ARG A 246 -9.64 -15.15 -3.60
C ARG A 246 -10.61 -15.49 -4.73
N ASN A 247 -10.44 -16.66 -5.33
CA ASN A 247 -11.20 -17.08 -6.51
C ASN A 247 -12.72 -17.10 -6.30
N GLU A 248 -13.18 -17.35 -5.08
CA GLU A 248 -14.62 -17.28 -4.74
C GLU A 248 -15.23 -15.89 -4.96
N PHE A 249 -14.45 -14.82 -4.93
CA PHE A 249 -14.89 -13.46 -5.21
C PHE A 249 -14.51 -12.96 -6.61
N ALA A 250 -13.70 -13.71 -7.36
CA ALA A 250 -13.20 -13.29 -8.66
C ALA A 250 -14.33 -13.04 -9.69
N GLY A 251 -15.50 -13.66 -9.51
CA GLY A 251 -16.68 -13.44 -10.34
C GLY A 251 -17.27 -12.01 -10.26
N ALA A 252 -16.88 -11.22 -9.24
CA ALA A 252 -17.28 -9.81 -9.13
C ALA A 252 -16.44 -8.86 -10.00
N PHE A 253 -15.42 -9.38 -10.70
CA PHE A 253 -14.47 -8.58 -11.46
C PHE A 253 -14.34 -9.09 -12.90
N LYS A 254 -14.17 -8.16 -13.84
CA LYS A 254 -13.74 -8.50 -15.18
C LYS A 254 -12.28 -8.97 -15.10
N GLN A 255 -12.04 -10.20 -15.55
CA GLN A 255 -10.69 -10.76 -15.63
C GLN A 255 -10.04 -10.38 -16.95
N TYR A 256 -8.79 -9.99 -16.85
CA TYR A 256 -7.89 -9.65 -17.94
C TYR A 256 -6.64 -10.52 -17.80
N THR A 257 -5.90 -10.69 -18.89
CA THR A 257 -4.59 -11.35 -18.84
C THR A 257 -3.58 -10.49 -18.07
N ILE A 258 -2.53 -11.14 -17.55
CA ILE A 258 -1.45 -10.45 -16.83
C ILE A 258 -0.80 -9.34 -17.68
N ASP A 259 -0.62 -9.57 -18.98
CA ASP A 259 -0.04 -8.60 -19.91
C ASP A 259 -0.94 -7.37 -20.13
N GLU A 260 -2.27 -7.55 -20.07
CA GLU A 260 -3.23 -6.46 -20.24
C GLU A 260 -3.28 -5.53 -19.02
N ILE A 261 -3.07 -6.06 -17.81
CA ILE A 261 -3.20 -5.30 -16.55
C ILE A 261 -1.88 -4.91 -15.91
N TYR A 262 -0.76 -5.45 -16.41
CA TYR A 262 0.58 -5.00 -16.02
C TYR A 262 0.70 -3.48 -16.17
N GLN A 263 1.35 -2.83 -15.21
CA GLN A 263 1.68 -1.41 -15.26
C GLN A 263 3.19 -1.24 -15.07
N PRO A 264 3.90 -0.52 -15.95
CA PRO A 264 5.31 -0.22 -15.72
C PRO A 264 5.46 0.75 -14.53
N PHE A 265 6.60 0.69 -13.84
CA PHE A 265 6.92 1.67 -12.79
C PHE A 265 7.01 3.08 -13.39
N ARG A 266 6.12 3.96 -12.96
CA ARG A 266 6.07 5.37 -13.35
C ARG A 266 6.51 6.22 -12.16
N TYR A 267 7.82 6.27 -11.94
CA TYR A 267 8.43 7.02 -10.82
C TYR A 267 7.92 8.46 -10.70
N TYR A 268 7.57 9.11 -11.82
CA TYR A 268 7.05 10.48 -11.83
C TYR A 268 5.64 10.62 -11.26
N LEU A 269 4.90 9.53 -11.05
CA LEU A 269 3.59 9.51 -10.40
C LEU A 269 3.65 9.12 -8.91
N SER A 270 4.83 8.74 -8.39
CA SER A 270 4.95 8.24 -7.02
C SER A 270 6.01 9.01 -6.19
N PRO A 271 5.67 9.49 -4.98
CA PRO A 271 4.32 9.49 -4.41
C PRO A 271 3.38 10.44 -5.18
N PHE A 272 2.10 10.08 -5.24
CA PHE A 272 1.10 10.93 -5.88
C PHE A 272 0.77 12.09 -4.95
N THR A 273 1.00 13.32 -5.39
CA THR A 273 0.82 14.51 -4.55
C THR A 273 -0.60 15.04 -4.70
N LEU A 274 -1.41 14.94 -3.64
CA LEU A 274 -2.80 15.44 -3.64
C LEU A 274 -3.14 16.21 -2.36
N GLY A 275 -3.71 17.40 -2.53
CA GLY A 275 -4.43 18.09 -1.46
C GLY A 275 -3.58 18.55 -0.27
N HIS A 276 -4.19 18.55 0.92
CA HIS A 276 -3.54 18.95 2.16
C HIS A 276 -2.59 17.87 2.68
N LYS A 277 -1.54 18.29 3.38
CA LYS A 277 -0.62 17.36 4.03
C LYS A 277 -1.38 16.47 5.03
N PRO A 278 -1.25 15.13 4.92
CA PRO A 278 -1.92 14.20 5.82
C PRO A 278 -1.33 14.25 7.24
N SER A 279 -2.13 13.84 8.22
CA SER A 279 -1.72 13.67 9.62
C SER A 279 -2.58 12.63 10.33
N LEU A 280 -2.07 12.05 11.41
CA LEU A 280 -2.81 11.09 12.24
C LEU A 280 -3.82 11.73 13.21
N LYS A 281 -3.96 13.06 13.22
CA LYS A 281 -4.80 13.78 14.18
C LYS A 281 -6.27 13.35 14.13
N TYR A 282 -6.82 13.20 12.93
CA TYR A 282 -8.22 12.78 12.82
C TYR A 282 -8.41 11.33 13.26
N LEU A 283 -7.46 10.44 12.93
CA LEU A 283 -7.50 9.08 13.46
C LEU A 283 -7.46 9.08 14.99
N LYS A 284 -6.58 9.89 15.60
CA LYS A 284 -6.49 10.03 17.06
C LYS A 284 -7.84 10.40 17.70
N ASP A 285 -8.61 11.30 17.09
CA ASP A 285 -9.93 11.68 17.60
C ASP A 285 -10.96 10.53 17.55
N LEU A 286 -10.70 9.47 16.77
CA LEU A 286 -11.57 8.30 16.60
C LEU A 286 -11.16 7.06 17.42
N LEU A 287 -9.98 7.08 18.04
CA LEU A 287 -9.41 5.98 18.83
C LEU A 287 -9.84 6.06 20.30
#